data_AF-A0A9N9P434-F1
#
_entry.id   AF-A0A9N9P434-F1
#
_cell.length_a   1.000
_cell.length_b   1.000
_cell.length_c   1.000
_cell.angle_alpha   90.00
_cell.angle_beta   90.00
_cell.angle_gamma   90.00
#
_symmetry.space_group_name_H-M   'P 1'
#
loop_
_entity.id
_entity.type
_entity.pdbx_description
1 polymer ?
#
loop_
_entity_poly.entity_id
_entity_poly.type
_entity_poly.pdbx_seq_one_letter_code
_entity_poly.pdbx_strand_id
1 'polypeptide(L)'
;KPANTNVYISQIGNKELFPPTVSPVTTKSKTYNSVEWKTLNQSLLNAKRQNKINQDWAEVYSKFFQFKLIYDSVQKKSFDFQTQKDNEINSMIKQSIPSGCSTKISRWRKAYNLVVLVIEKSNDICLEDFLEEIRDLNITFNYLQEVEPAEFMTLLNKIVENYKLKIEIQ
;
A
#
# COMPACT_ATOMS: atom_id res chain seq x y z
N LYS A 1 -6.63 14.72 -8.16
CA LYS A 1 -7.62 14.69 -7.05
C LYS A 1 -6.80 14.71 -5.76
N PRO A 2 -7.12 15.52 -4.74
CA PRO A 2 -6.34 15.50 -3.51
C PRO A 2 -6.39 14.08 -2.90
N ALA A 3 -5.23 13.61 -2.44
CA ALA A 3 -5.08 12.37 -1.71
C ALA A 3 -5.94 12.47 -0.44
N ASN A 4 -7.05 11.73 -0.39
CA ASN A 4 -8.08 11.98 0.61
C ASN A 4 -7.83 11.12 1.84
N THR A 5 -6.77 11.44 2.60
CA THR A 5 -6.32 10.74 3.80
C THR A 5 -7.45 10.48 4.81
N ASN A 6 -8.42 11.39 4.86
CA ASN A 6 -9.62 11.28 5.71
C ASN A 6 -10.50 10.05 5.41
N VAL A 7 -10.46 9.50 4.19
CA VAL A 7 -11.20 8.29 3.80
C VAL A 7 -10.60 7.05 4.46
N TYR A 8 -9.28 6.91 4.50
CA TYR A 8 -8.63 5.77 5.17
C TYR A 8 -8.80 5.85 6.69
N ILE A 9 -8.67 7.06 7.24
CA ILE A 9 -8.89 7.31 8.67
C ILE A 9 -10.30 6.88 9.12
N SER A 10 -11.33 7.14 8.32
CA SER A 10 -12.70 6.76 8.67
C SER A 10 -12.96 5.26 8.53
N GLN A 11 -12.18 4.54 7.71
CA GLN A 11 -12.28 3.09 7.54
C GLN A 11 -11.71 2.32 8.75
N ILE A 12 -10.64 2.83 9.38
CA ILE A 12 -10.07 2.26 10.62
C ILE A 12 -11.13 2.14 11.72
N GLY A 13 -12.04 3.11 11.83
CA GLY A 13 -13.11 3.11 12.83
C GLY A 13 -14.29 2.18 12.55
N ASN A 14 -14.42 1.61 11.34
CA ASN A 14 -15.69 1.01 10.88
C ASN A 14 -15.66 -0.51 10.61
N LYS A 15 -14.56 -1.25 10.84
CA LYS A 15 -14.50 -2.74 10.79
C LYS A 15 -15.15 -3.41 9.55
N GLU A 16 -15.16 -2.78 8.37
CA GLU A 16 -15.56 -3.47 7.13
C GLU A 16 -14.39 -4.28 6.57
N LEU A 17 -14.26 -5.53 7.01
CA LEU A 17 -13.28 -6.51 6.49
C LEU A 17 -13.94 -7.38 5.42
N PHE A 18 -13.41 -7.37 4.19
CA PHE A 18 -13.87 -8.22 3.08
C PHE A 18 -12.85 -9.34 2.79
N PRO A 19 -12.96 -10.53 3.41
CA PRO A 19 -12.02 -11.62 3.15
C PRO A 19 -12.38 -12.38 1.85
N PRO A 20 -11.41 -13.06 1.19
CA PRO A 20 -11.65 -13.79 -0.05
C PRO A 20 -12.08 -15.25 0.19
N THR A 21 -12.99 -15.75 -0.65
CA THR A 21 -13.47 -17.16 -0.69
C THR A 21 -13.40 -17.68 -2.13
N VAL A 22 -12.40 -18.48 -2.46
CA VAL A 22 -12.29 -19.27 -3.72
C VAL A 22 -13.41 -20.34 -3.82
N SER A 23 -13.89 -20.88 -4.96
CA SER A 23 -13.89 -20.57 -6.41
C SER A 23 -15.04 -21.40 -7.05
N PRO A 24 -15.85 -20.91 -8.01
CA PRO A 24 -16.92 -21.74 -8.59
C PRO A 24 -16.53 -22.37 -9.94
N VAL A 25 -16.82 -23.67 -10.07
CA VAL A 25 -16.86 -24.42 -11.34
C VAL A 25 -18.20 -24.20 -12.02
N THR A 26 -18.20 -24.06 -13.35
CA THR A 26 -19.40 -23.77 -14.16
C THR A 26 -19.86 -24.97 -14.99
N THR A 27 -21.18 -25.13 -15.11
CA THR A 27 -21.80 -25.93 -16.19
C THR A 27 -23.10 -25.29 -16.71
N LYS A 28 -23.34 -25.47 -18.01
CA LYS A 28 -24.30 -24.79 -18.91
C LYS A 28 -25.78 -25.10 -18.62
N SER A 29 -26.67 -24.11 -18.77
CA SER A 29 -28.00 -24.31 -19.39
C SER A 29 -28.65 -22.99 -19.86
N LYS A 30 -29.55 -23.13 -20.84
CA LYS A 30 -30.26 -22.14 -21.64
C LYS A 30 -31.59 -21.72 -20.99
N THR A 31 -31.67 -20.52 -20.42
CA THR A 31 -32.83 -19.61 -20.42
C THR A 31 -32.37 -18.30 -19.81
N TYR A 32 -32.69 -17.14 -20.40
CA TYR A 32 -32.31 -15.86 -19.80
C TYR A 32 -33.13 -15.66 -18.51
N ASN A 33 -32.53 -15.94 -17.36
CA ASN A 33 -33.07 -15.61 -16.05
C ASN A 33 -32.43 -14.29 -15.59
N SER A 34 -33.23 -13.21 -15.54
CA SER A 34 -32.75 -11.88 -15.17
C SER A 34 -32.13 -11.83 -13.76
N VAL A 35 -32.61 -12.67 -12.82
CA VAL A 35 -32.07 -12.74 -11.46
C VAL A 35 -30.71 -13.42 -11.46
N GLU A 36 -30.56 -14.56 -12.14
CA GLU A 36 -29.27 -15.24 -12.30
C GLU A 36 -28.26 -14.37 -13.03
N TRP A 37 -28.69 -13.63 -14.07
CA TRP A 37 -27.82 -12.72 -14.80
C TRP A 37 -27.37 -11.53 -13.96
N LYS A 38 -28.27 -10.95 -13.14
CA LYS A 38 -27.92 -9.89 -12.17
C LYS A 38 -26.91 -10.38 -11.15
N THR A 39 -27.13 -11.57 -10.58
CA THR A 39 -26.21 -12.20 -9.62
C THR A 39 -24.85 -12.49 -10.24
N LEU A 40 -24.83 -13.05 -11.46
CA LEU A 40 -23.59 -13.31 -12.21
C LEU A 40 -22.84 -12.00 -12.51
N ASN A 41 -23.54 -10.98 -13.00
CA ASN A 41 -22.94 -9.68 -13.28
C ASN A 41 -22.38 -9.02 -12.02
N GLN A 42 -23.11 -9.10 -10.89
CA GLN A 42 -22.62 -8.60 -9.60
C GLN A 42 -21.38 -9.37 -9.13
N SER A 43 -21.38 -10.70 -9.26
CA SER A 43 -20.21 -11.54 -8.95
C SER A 43 -19.00 -11.19 -9.82
N LEU A 44 -19.20 -10.95 -11.12
CA LEU A 44 -18.14 -10.53 -12.04
C LEU A 44 -17.60 -9.14 -11.69
N LEU A 45 -18.48 -8.21 -11.31
CA LEU A 45 -18.08 -6.87 -10.86
C LEU A 45 -17.28 -6.95 -9.55
N ASN A 46 -17.71 -7.77 -8.60
CA ASN A 46 -17.00 -8.00 -7.34
C ASN A 46 -15.62 -8.63 -7.60
N ALA A 47 -15.54 -9.64 -8.46
CA ALA A 47 -14.27 -10.27 -8.85
C ALA A 47 -13.32 -9.28 -9.54
N LYS A 48 -13.83 -8.41 -10.42
CA LYS A 48 -13.04 -7.34 -11.04
C LYS A 48 -12.51 -6.34 -10.01
N ARG A 49 -13.32 -5.96 -9.02
CA ARG A 49 -12.89 -5.08 -7.92
C ARG A 49 -11.79 -5.75 -7.08
N GLN A 50 -11.97 -7.01 -6.70
CA GLN A 50 -10.98 -7.73 -5.91
C GLN A 50 -9.66 -7.91 -6.67
N ASN A 51 -9.72 -8.21 -7.98
CA ASN A 51 -8.51 -8.29 -8.80
C ASN A 51 -7.75 -6.97 -8.82
N LYS A 52 -8.46 -5.83 -8.88
CA LYS A 52 -7.81 -4.52 -8.80
C LYS A 52 -7.16 -4.28 -7.44
N ILE A 53 -7.85 -4.58 -6.35
CA ILE A 53 -7.29 -4.49 -4.99
C ILE A 53 -6.02 -5.34 -4.87
N ASN A 54 -6.05 -6.58 -5.37
CA ASN A 54 -4.89 -7.47 -5.34
C ASN A 54 -3.71 -6.92 -6.15
N GLN A 55 -3.98 -6.28 -7.30
CA GLN A 55 -2.95 -5.63 -8.12
C GLN A 55 -2.35 -4.42 -7.40
N ASP A 56 -3.20 -3.55 -6.85
CA ASP A 56 -2.78 -2.36 -6.10
C ASP A 56 -1.93 -2.77 -4.87
N TRP A 57 -2.34 -3.82 -4.15
CA TRP A 57 -1.57 -4.39 -3.05
C TRP A 57 -0.22 -4.96 -3.49
N ALA A 58 -0.20 -5.77 -4.55
CA ALA A 58 1.04 -6.36 -5.06
C ALA A 58 2.05 -5.28 -5.48
N GLU A 59 1.56 -4.16 -6.03
CA GLU A 59 2.39 -2.99 -6.33
C GLU A 59 2.96 -2.39 -5.05
N VAL A 60 2.12 -2.05 -4.06
CA VAL A 60 2.57 -1.44 -2.80
C VAL A 60 3.59 -2.32 -2.10
N TYR A 61 3.29 -3.60 -1.91
CA TYR A 61 4.19 -4.55 -1.24
C TYR A 61 5.55 -4.62 -1.94
N SER A 62 5.55 -4.74 -3.28
CA SER A 62 6.77 -4.74 -4.08
C SER A 62 7.59 -3.46 -3.88
N LYS A 63 6.95 -2.29 -3.83
CA LYS A 63 7.63 -1.01 -3.62
C LYS A 63 8.17 -0.82 -2.22
N PHE A 64 7.45 -1.25 -1.19
CA PHE A 64 7.96 -1.26 0.19
C PHE A 64 9.22 -2.11 0.31
N PHE A 65 9.21 -3.32 -0.25
CA PHE A 65 10.38 -4.19 -0.22
C PHE A 65 11.58 -3.57 -0.96
N GLN A 66 11.36 -3.00 -2.15
CA GLN A 66 12.41 -2.29 -2.90
C GLN A 66 12.99 -1.12 -2.10
N PHE A 67 12.15 -0.29 -1.48
CA PHE A 67 12.60 0.85 -0.68
C PHE A 67 13.31 0.44 0.60
N LYS A 68 12.88 -0.66 1.25
CA LYS A 68 13.60 -1.25 2.38
C LYS A 68 15.02 -1.67 1.97
N LEU A 69 15.17 -2.36 0.84
CA LEU A 69 16.49 -2.76 0.32
C LEU A 69 17.40 -1.55 0.05
N ILE A 70 16.84 -0.48 -0.52
CA ILE A 70 17.58 0.77 -0.73
C ILE A 70 18.01 1.37 0.61
N TYR A 71 17.10 1.46 1.58
CA TYR A 71 17.38 1.96 2.92
C TYR A 71 18.51 1.15 3.59
N ASP A 72 18.37 -0.17 3.65
CA ASP A 72 19.35 -1.07 4.26
C ASP A 72 20.73 -0.98 3.58
N SER A 73 20.76 -0.86 2.24
CA SER A 73 21.99 -0.69 1.47
C SER A 73 22.68 0.63 1.79
N VAL A 74 21.92 1.72 1.93
CA VAL A 74 22.45 3.05 2.23
C VAL A 74 22.94 3.13 3.67
N GLN A 75 22.26 2.50 4.63
CA GLN A 75 22.71 2.48 6.04
C GLN A 75 24.03 1.74 6.25
N LYS A 76 24.39 0.80 5.36
CA LYS A 76 25.68 0.09 5.41
C LYS A 76 26.87 0.90 4.89
N LYS A 77 26.62 2.08 4.29
CA LYS A 77 27.67 2.94 3.71
C LYS A 77 27.95 4.11 4.62
N SER A 78 29.23 4.51 4.73
CA SER A 78 29.61 5.79 5.30
C SER A 78 29.56 6.88 4.23
N PHE A 79 29.01 8.04 4.57
CA PHE A 79 29.01 9.21 3.69
C PHE A 79 29.61 10.38 4.44
N ASP A 80 30.51 11.11 3.79
CA ASP A 80 31.12 12.31 4.37
C ASP A 80 30.14 13.48 4.36
N PHE A 81 29.17 13.48 3.44
CA PHE A 81 28.19 14.54 3.26
C PHE A 81 26.79 14.00 2.98
N GLN A 82 25.77 14.67 3.52
CA GLN A 82 24.37 14.33 3.27
C GLN A 82 24.01 14.37 1.77
N THR A 83 24.60 15.30 1.01
CA THR A 83 24.41 15.38 -0.44
C THR A 83 24.85 14.12 -1.18
N GLN A 84 25.93 13.47 -0.72
CA GLN A 84 26.38 12.19 -1.31
C GLN A 84 25.37 11.08 -1.02
N LYS A 85 24.88 11.02 0.22
CA LYS A 85 23.83 10.07 0.63
C LYS A 85 22.55 10.26 -0.20
N ASP A 86 22.12 11.51 -0.40
CA ASP A 86 20.92 11.81 -1.18
C ASP A 86 21.09 11.47 -2.67
N ASN A 87 22.26 11.72 -3.25
CA ASN A 87 22.57 11.35 -4.63
C ASN A 87 22.56 9.83 -4.82
N GLU A 88 23.13 9.08 -3.87
CA GLU A 88 23.12 7.62 -3.90
C GLU A 88 21.68 7.09 -3.86
N ILE A 89 20.85 7.58 -2.92
CA ILE A 89 19.47 7.12 -2.82
C ILE A 89 18.70 7.46 -4.11
N ASN A 90 18.83 8.69 -4.62
CA ASN A 90 18.17 9.08 -5.87
C ASN A 90 18.62 8.21 -7.04
N SER A 91 19.89 7.84 -7.12
CA SER A 91 20.41 6.93 -8.13
C SER A 91 19.75 5.55 -8.05
N MET A 92 19.72 4.94 -6.85
CA MET A 92 19.11 3.62 -6.64
C MET A 92 17.59 3.63 -6.89
N ILE A 93 16.89 4.70 -6.47
CA ILE A 93 15.47 4.88 -6.79
C ILE A 93 15.28 4.96 -8.30
N LYS A 94 16.09 5.76 -9.01
CA LYS A 94 15.98 5.91 -10.47
C LYS A 94 16.15 4.59 -11.19
N GLN A 95 17.07 3.74 -10.75
CA GLN A 95 17.29 2.40 -11.29
C GLN A 95 16.11 1.45 -11.02
N SER A 96 15.32 1.72 -10.00
CA SER A 96 14.15 0.91 -9.60
C SER A 96 12.85 1.31 -10.32
N ILE A 97 12.86 2.41 -11.09
CA ILE A 97 11.71 2.86 -11.88
C ILE A 97 11.65 2.01 -13.18
N PRO A 98 10.52 1.32 -13.46
CA PRO A 98 10.38 0.55 -14.70
C PRO A 98 10.57 1.42 -15.95
N SER A 99 11.25 0.87 -16.96
CA SER A 99 11.40 1.52 -18.26
C SER A 99 10.05 1.86 -18.88
N GLY A 100 9.89 3.10 -19.35
CA GLY A 100 8.62 3.59 -19.92
C GLY A 100 7.66 4.21 -18.90
N CYS A 101 8.00 4.21 -17.61
CA CYS A 101 7.26 4.96 -16.60
C CYS A 101 7.60 6.46 -16.71
N SER A 102 6.60 7.30 -17.00
CA SER A 102 6.76 8.76 -17.11
C SER A 102 6.74 9.49 -15.76
N THR A 103 6.63 8.75 -14.65
CA THR A 103 6.48 9.34 -13.32
C THR A 103 7.77 10.01 -12.86
N LYS A 104 7.66 11.24 -12.36
CA LYS A 104 8.80 12.02 -11.86
C LYS A 104 9.48 11.30 -10.70
N ILE A 105 10.81 11.23 -10.73
CA ILE A 105 11.65 10.69 -9.65
C ILE A 105 11.31 11.30 -8.29
N SER A 106 10.91 12.57 -8.25
CA SER A 106 10.50 13.26 -7.02
C SER A 106 9.31 12.59 -6.32
N ARG A 107 8.36 12.00 -7.06
CA ARG A 107 7.22 11.28 -6.48
C ARG A 107 7.65 9.95 -5.88
N TRP A 108 8.58 9.26 -6.54
CA TRP A 108 9.19 8.03 -6.01
C TRP A 108 10.05 8.30 -4.77
N ARG A 109 10.83 9.39 -4.80
CA ARG A 109 11.59 9.87 -3.65
C ARG A 109 10.67 10.23 -2.48
N LYS A 110 9.53 10.86 -2.76
CA LYS A 110 8.50 11.13 -1.74
C LYS A 110 8.01 9.83 -1.10
N ALA A 111 7.55 8.87 -1.90
CA ALA A 111 7.08 7.58 -1.41
C ALA A 111 8.17 6.83 -0.62
N TYR A 112 9.41 6.83 -1.10
CA TYR A 112 10.56 6.27 -0.37
C TYR A 112 10.71 6.91 1.01
N ASN A 113 10.68 8.25 1.12
CA ASN A 113 10.81 8.93 2.40
C ASN A 113 9.69 8.53 3.37
N LEU A 114 8.46 8.30 2.88
CA LEU A 114 7.37 7.82 3.71
C LEU A 114 7.62 6.40 4.23
N VAL A 115 8.16 5.51 3.40
CA VAL A 115 8.54 4.15 3.84
C VAL A 115 9.66 4.19 4.87
N VAL A 116 10.63 5.10 4.72
CA VAL A 116 11.68 5.29 5.72
C VAL A 116 11.08 5.68 7.08
N LEU A 117 10.10 6.57 7.12
CA LEU A 117 9.40 6.93 8.37
C LEU A 117 8.77 5.71 9.04
N VAL A 118 8.20 4.78 8.25
CA VAL A 118 7.63 3.53 8.78
C VAL A 118 8.74 2.63 9.35
N ILE A 119 9.85 2.46 8.63
CA ILE A 119 10.99 1.63 9.07
C ILE A 119 11.59 2.19 10.37
N GLU A 120 11.75 3.51 10.46
CA GLU A 120 12.27 4.18 11.65
C GLU A 120 11.30 4.12 12.84
N LYS A 121 10.01 3.88 12.58
CA LYS A 121 8.97 3.59 13.57
C LYS A 121 8.88 2.10 13.96
N SER A 122 9.85 1.27 13.59
CA SER A 122 9.84 -0.18 13.88
C SER A 122 9.72 -0.57 15.36
N ASN A 123 10.08 0.34 16.29
CA ASN A 123 9.87 0.13 17.72
C ASN A 123 8.39 0.21 18.14
N ASP A 124 7.54 0.88 17.37
CA ASP A 124 6.11 1.05 17.64
C ASP A 124 5.24 -0.01 16.95
N ILE A 125 5.66 -0.46 15.76
CA ILE A 125 4.97 -1.45 14.93
C ILE A 125 5.99 -2.10 14.00
N CYS A 126 5.98 -3.44 13.88
CA CYS A 126 6.86 -4.08 12.90
C CYS A 126 6.38 -3.83 11.47
N LEU A 127 7.29 -3.96 10.49
CA LEU A 127 6.97 -3.62 9.10
C LEU A 127 5.86 -4.52 8.54
N GLU A 128 5.86 -5.78 8.92
CA GLU A 128 4.91 -6.79 8.49
C GLU A 128 3.49 -6.43 8.95
N ASP A 129 3.32 -6.09 10.24
CA ASP A 129 2.03 -5.68 10.79
C ASP A 129 1.52 -4.37 10.16
N PHE A 130 2.42 -3.41 9.95
CA PHE A 130 2.07 -2.19 9.25
C PHE A 130 1.59 -2.47 7.81
N LEU A 131 2.27 -3.39 7.11
CA LEU A 131 1.92 -3.79 5.76
C LEU A 131 0.55 -4.48 5.70
N GLU A 132 0.17 -5.25 6.72
CA GLU A 132 -1.19 -5.81 6.83
C GLU A 132 -2.24 -4.71 6.99
N GLU A 133 -2.01 -3.70 7.83
CA GLU A 133 -2.94 -2.57 7.99
C GLU A 133 -3.08 -1.77 6.68
N ILE A 134 -1.97 -1.54 5.96
CA ILE A 134 -1.97 -0.89 4.64
C ILE A 134 -2.78 -1.70 3.61
N ARG A 135 -2.66 -3.03 3.63
CA ARG A 135 -3.44 -3.94 2.77
C ARG A 135 -4.93 -3.84 3.08
N ASP A 136 -5.30 -3.91 4.35
CA ASP A 136 -6.68 -3.89 4.79
C ASP A 136 -7.35 -2.52 4.52
N LEU A 137 -6.58 -1.44 4.56
CA LEU A 137 -7.00 -0.09 4.15
C LEU A 137 -7.01 0.11 2.62
N ASN A 138 -6.55 -0.87 1.84
CA ASN A 138 -6.42 -0.80 0.39
C ASN A 138 -5.70 0.49 -0.08
N ILE A 139 -4.64 0.85 0.63
CA ILE A 139 -3.81 1.99 0.26
C ILE A 139 -3.04 1.64 -1.00
N THR A 140 -3.01 2.58 -1.96
CA THR A 140 -2.36 2.38 -3.26
C THR A 140 -1.01 3.08 -3.32
N PHE A 141 -0.13 2.64 -4.23
CA PHE A 141 1.16 3.31 -4.42
C PHE A 141 1.00 4.75 -4.93
N ASN A 142 -0.03 5.01 -5.74
CA ASN A 142 -0.37 6.36 -6.19
C ASN A 142 -0.68 7.31 -5.02
N TYR A 143 -1.35 6.82 -3.97
CA TYR A 143 -1.57 7.61 -2.76
C TYR A 143 -0.24 8.01 -2.11
N LEU A 144 0.70 7.07 -1.95
CA LEU A 144 2.02 7.33 -1.36
C LEU A 144 2.86 8.31 -2.18
N GLN A 145 2.65 8.35 -3.49
CA GLN A 145 3.29 9.31 -4.39
C GLN A 145 2.70 10.74 -4.30
N GLU A 146 1.52 10.90 -3.69
CA GLU A 146 0.77 12.15 -3.66
C GLU A 146 0.65 12.75 -2.26
N VAL A 147 0.41 11.91 -1.25
CA VAL A 147 0.14 12.34 0.13
C VAL A 147 1.26 13.21 0.69
N GLU A 148 0.92 14.26 1.42
CA GLU A 148 1.91 15.08 2.12
C GLU A 148 2.47 14.37 3.35
N PRO A 149 3.75 14.55 3.70
CA PRO A 149 4.37 13.83 4.82
C PRO A 149 3.63 14.01 6.15
N ALA A 150 3.12 15.21 6.44
CA ALA A 150 2.36 15.48 7.66
C ALA A 150 1.03 14.71 7.72
N GLU A 151 0.33 14.59 6.59
CA GLU A 151 -0.90 13.81 6.50
C GLU A 151 -0.62 12.31 6.65
N PHE A 152 0.44 11.83 6.00
CA PHE A 152 0.87 10.44 6.13
C PHE A 152 1.27 10.10 7.57
N MET A 153 2.00 10.99 8.26
CA MET A 153 2.34 10.81 9.67
C MET A 153 1.11 10.71 10.56
N THR A 154 0.06 11.48 10.26
CA THR A 154 -1.22 11.39 10.98
C THR A 154 -1.86 10.01 10.79
N LEU A 155 -1.84 9.48 9.57
CA LEU A 155 -2.32 8.12 9.27
C LEU A 155 -1.47 7.05 9.97
N LEU A 156 -0.14 7.15 9.90
CA LEU A 156 0.80 6.23 10.52
C LEU A 156 0.58 6.16 12.04
N ASN A 157 0.42 7.30 12.71
CA ASN A 157 0.14 7.31 14.15
C ASN A 157 -1.19 6.61 14.48
N LYS A 158 -2.23 6.81 13.68
CA LYS A 158 -3.52 6.10 13.87
C LYS A 158 -3.41 4.60 13.64
N ILE A 159 -2.61 4.16 12.67
CA ILE A 159 -2.34 2.74 12.44
C ILE A 159 -1.63 2.15 13.66
N VAL A 160 -0.61 2.83 14.18
CA VAL A 160 0.12 2.41 15.40
C VAL A 160 -0.80 2.34 16.62
N GLU A 161 -1.65 3.35 16.83
CA GLU A 161 -2.63 3.36 17.93
C GLU A 161 -3.61 2.18 17.83
N ASN A 162 -4.16 1.94 16.64
CA ASN A 162 -5.08 0.83 16.39
C ASN A 162 -4.40 -0.54 16.61
N TYR A 163 -3.15 -0.68 16.17
CA TYR A 163 -2.36 -1.88 16.36
C TYR A 163 -2.11 -2.17 17.85
N LYS A 164 -1.73 -1.15 18.64
CA LYS A 164 -1.53 -1.28 20.09
C LYS A 164 -2.82 -1.72 20.80
N LEU A 165 -3.97 -1.14 20.43
CA LEU A 165 -5.28 -1.55 20.96
C LEU A 165 -5.63 -3.01 20.64
N LYS A 166 -5.27 -3.52 19.45
CA LYS A 166 -5.51 -4.91 19.07
C LYS A 166 -4.70 -5.91 19.92
N ILE A 167 -3.48 -5.53 20.31
CA ILE A 167 -2.62 -6.37 21.16
C ILE A 167 -3.13 -6.42 22.60
N GLU A 168 -3.57 -5.28 23.16
CA GLU A 168 -4.04 -5.21 24.56
C GLU A 168 -5.33 -6.00 24.84
N ILE A 169 -6.08 -6.36 23.80
CA ILE A 169 -7.36 -7.09 23.90
C ILE A 169 -7.15 -8.61 23.75
N GLN A 170 -5.96 -9.07 23.34
CA GLN A 170 -5.60 -10.49 23.23
C GLN A 170 -5.00 -11.04 24.53
#